data_AF-A0A9D6KF70-F1
#
_entry.id   AF-A0A9D6KF70-F1
#
_cell.length_a   1.000
_cell.length_b   1.000
_cell.length_c   1.000
_cell.angle_alpha   90.00
_cell.angle_beta   90.00
_cell.angle_gamma   90.00
#
_symmetry.space_group_name_H-M   'P 1'
#
loop_
_entity.id
_entity.type
_entity.pdbx_description
1 polymer ?
#
loop_
_entity_poly.entity_id
_entity_poly.type
_entity_poly.pdbx_seq_one_letter_code
_entity_poly.pdbx_strand_id
1 'polypeptide(L)'
;MNRIAKHELPKQRVAARMRRLGLAVRSVHSNLGHDLLVDDHLLVSLRVAFPSVRHHRVRVGGREYRYRYPSWHFNFHHHGEMKDRYTDFFVCVAVPPANAARATEIFVIPWEGLRGKTFSLHAGRHRYAGQYACYRDGWAQLVEAVRREATHLRAVA
;
A
#
# COMPACT_ATOMS: atom_id res chain seq x y z
N MET A 1 12.65 -3.71 18.87
CA MET A 1 11.26 -3.39 18.49
C MET A 1 10.70 -4.51 17.61
N ASN A 2 9.64 -5.19 18.05
CA ASN A 2 9.03 -6.33 17.37
C ASN A 2 8.43 -5.92 16.01
N ARG A 3 8.80 -6.61 14.92
CA ARG A 3 8.28 -6.33 13.56
C ARG A 3 6.77 -6.54 13.46
N ILE A 4 6.22 -7.48 14.22
CA ILE A 4 4.78 -7.77 14.28
C ILE A 4 4.03 -6.55 14.81
N ALA A 5 4.48 -5.99 15.93
CA ALA A 5 3.87 -4.81 16.54
C ALA A 5 3.89 -3.57 15.60
N LYS A 6 4.89 -3.46 14.71
CA LYS A 6 4.96 -2.38 13.70
C LYS A 6 3.89 -2.49 12.61
N HIS A 7 3.39 -3.69 12.34
CA HIS A 7 2.40 -3.95 11.29
C HIS A 7 0.97 -3.93 11.83
N GLU A 8 0.77 -4.41 13.06
CA GLU A 8 -0.56 -4.48 13.70
C GLU A 8 -1.26 -3.12 13.84
N LEU A 9 -0.57 -2.09 14.33
CA LEU A 9 -1.20 -0.77 14.50
C LEU A 9 -1.67 -0.17 13.15
N PRO A 10 -0.84 -0.13 12.08
CA PRO A 10 -1.32 0.23 10.75
C PRO A 10 -2.46 -0.65 10.25
N LYS A 11 -2.43 -1.97 10.47
CA LYS A 11 -3.49 -2.91 10.07
C LYS A 11 -4.82 -2.55 10.72
N GLN A 12 -4.82 -2.31 12.03
CA GLN A 12 -6.00 -1.88 12.77
C GLN A 12 -6.54 -0.54 12.25
N ARG A 13 -5.67 0.43 11.96
CA ARG A 13 -6.07 1.74 11.42
C ARG A 13 -6.68 1.64 10.03
N VAL A 14 -6.13 0.81 9.16
CA VAL A 14 -6.67 0.54 7.82
C VAL A 14 -8.02 -0.15 7.93
N ALA A 15 -8.14 -1.19 8.76
CA ALA A 15 -9.42 -1.86 9.00
C ALA A 15 -10.49 -0.89 9.55
N ALA A 16 -10.13 -0.05 10.52
CA ALA A 16 -11.03 0.97 11.06
C ALA A 16 -11.42 2.02 10.01
N ARG A 17 -10.52 2.39 9.09
CA ARG A 17 -10.85 3.28 7.96
C ARG A 17 -11.86 2.64 7.03
N MET A 18 -11.65 1.39 6.62
CA MET A 18 -12.58 0.66 5.75
C MET A 18 -13.95 0.48 6.40
N ARG A 19 -14.02 0.16 7.69
CA ARG A 19 -15.29 0.09 8.43
C ARG A 19 -16.04 1.42 8.45
N ARG A 20 -15.33 2.55 8.60
CA ARG A 20 -15.94 3.90 8.48
C ARG A 20 -16.45 4.22 7.08
N LEU A 21 -16.02 3.47 6.06
CA LEU A 21 -16.57 3.57 4.70
C LEU A 21 -17.76 2.63 4.48
N GLY A 22 -18.24 1.94 5.53
CA GLY A 22 -19.39 1.04 5.47
C GLY A 22 -19.06 -0.40 5.07
N LEU A 23 -17.78 -0.79 5.07
CA LEU A 23 -17.35 -2.12 4.65
C LEU A 23 -17.24 -3.08 5.85
N ALA A 24 -17.66 -4.34 5.71
CA ALA A 24 -17.35 -5.37 6.69
C ALA A 24 -15.89 -5.80 6.51
N VAL A 25 -15.12 -5.84 7.61
CA VAL A 25 -13.67 -6.15 7.53
C VAL A 25 -13.28 -7.13 8.62
N ARG A 26 -12.75 -8.28 8.19
CA ARG A 26 -12.14 -9.30 9.05
C ARG A 26 -10.63 -9.30 8.86
N SER A 27 -9.89 -9.37 9.97
CA SER A 27 -8.45 -9.62 9.90
C SER A 27 -8.22 -11.11 9.75
N VAL A 28 -7.32 -11.48 8.84
CA VAL A 28 -6.93 -12.87 8.65
C VAL A 28 -5.54 -13.13 9.20
N HIS A 29 -5.23 -14.41 9.39
CA HIS A 29 -3.94 -14.87 9.85
C HIS A 29 -2.87 -14.69 8.74
N SER A 30 -1.64 -14.39 9.13
CA SER A 30 -0.57 -13.95 8.21
C SER A 30 -0.07 -15.02 7.23
N ASN A 31 -0.51 -16.27 7.35
CA ASN A 31 -0.12 -17.39 6.49
C ASN A 31 -0.93 -17.46 5.18
N LEU A 32 -2.00 -16.68 5.04
CA LEU A 32 -2.90 -16.73 3.88
C LEU A 32 -2.52 -15.80 2.72
N GLY A 33 -1.37 -15.12 2.81
CA GLY A 33 -0.87 -14.22 1.76
C GLY A 33 -1.57 -12.86 1.66
N HIS A 34 -2.69 -12.66 2.36
CA HIS A 34 -3.40 -11.40 2.53
C HIS A 34 -3.62 -11.10 4.01
N ASP A 35 -4.00 -9.86 4.35
CA ASP A 35 -4.10 -9.38 5.74
C ASP A 35 -5.53 -9.17 6.20
N LEU A 36 -6.41 -8.81 5.27
CA LEU A 36 -7.81 -8.50 5.53
C LEU A 36 -8.71 -9.17 4.48
N LEU A 37 -9.88 -9.60 4.91
CA LEU A 37 -10.98 -10.00 4.06
C LEU A 37 -12.10 -8.96 4.20
N VAL A 38 -12.54 -8.40 3.08
CA VAL A 38 -13.53 -7.32 3.00
C VAL A 38 -14.82 -7.84 2.37
N ASP A 39 -15.94 -7.63 3.06
CA ASP A 39 -17.28 -8.13 2.71
C ASP A 39 -17.30 -9.62 2.31
N ASP A 40 -16.42 -10.41 2.93
CA ASP A 40 -16.26 -11.85 2.75
C ASP A 40 -15.77 -12.34 1.38
N HIS A 41 -15.39 -11.43 0.46
CA HIS A 41 -14.93 -11.82 -0.88
C HIS A 41 -13.67 -11.09 -1.37
N LEU A 42 -13.40 -9.85 -0.94
CA LEU A 42 -12.20 -9.14 -1.37
C LEU A 42 -11.01 -9.37 -0.44
N LEU A 43 -9.93 -9.89 -1.01
CA LEU A 43 -8.66 -10.16 -0.37
C LEU A 43 -7.78 -8.91 -0.41
N VAL A 44 -7.41 -8.36 0.75
CA VAL A 44 -6.57 -7.15 0.83
C VAL A 44 -5.26 -7.42 1.57
N SER A 45 -4.16 -7.07 0.93
CA SER A 45 -2.80 -7.19 1.47
C SER A 45 -2.26 -5.83 1.91
N LEU A 46 -1.74 -5.76 3.13
CA LEU A 46 -1.18 -4.56 3.74
C LEU A 46 0.34 -4.54 3.61
N ARG A 47 0.87 -3.52 2.93
CA ARG A 47 2.31 -3.27 2.83
C ARG A 47 2.65 -2.02 3.65
N VAL A 48 3.21 -2.22 4.84
CA VAL A 48 3.65 -1.11 5.71
C VAL A 48 5.14 -0.86 5.49
N ALA A 49 5.49 0.39 5.20
CA ALA A 49 6.87 0.80 5.09
C ALA A 49 7.18 1.90 6.10
N PHE A 50 8.40 1.85 6.64
CA PHE A 50 9.01 2.90 7.44
C PHE A 50 10.14 3.53 6.62
N PRO A 51 10.43 4.81 6.80
CA PRO A 51 11.40 5.51 5.97
C PRO A 51 12.80 4.96 6.24
N SER A 52 13.54 4.67 5.17
CA SER A 52 14.98 4.53 5.19
C SER A 52 15.63 5.76 4.54
N VAL A 53 16.87 6.08 4.91
CA VAL A 53 17.60 7.16 4.24
C VAL A 53 18.22 6.61 2.96
N ARG A 54 17.81 7.15 1.81
CA ARG A 54 18.44 6.84 0.52
C ARG A 54 19.51 7.87 0.19
N HIS A 55 20.64 7.36 -0.29
CA HIS A 55 21.73 8.15 -0.82
C HIS A 55 21.72 8.04 -2.33
N HIS A 56 21.73 9.18 -3.03
CA HIS A 56 21.74 9.22 -4.48
C HIS A 56 22.81 10.19 -4.97
N ARG A 57 23.58 9.77 -5.98
CA ARG A 57 24.68 10.53 -6.57
C ARG A 57 24.37 10.74 -8.04
N VAL A 58 24.37 11.99 -8.48
CA VAL A 58 24.10 12.36 -9.87
C VAL A 58 25.25 13.21 -10.38
N ARG A 59 25.68 12.99 -11.62
CA ARG A 59 26.60 13.88 -12.33
C ARG A 59 25.84 14.69 -13.35
N VAL A 60 25.94 16.01 -13.29
CA VAL A 60 25.30 16.95 -14.23
C VAL A 60 26.36 17.98 -14.64
N GLY A 61 26.65 18.08 -15.93
CA GLY A 61 27.63 19.04 -16.47
C GLY A 61 29.02 18.91 -15.83
N GLY A 62 29.50 17.68 -15.60
CA GLY A 62 30.79 17.41 -14.95
C GLY A 62 30.83 17.62 -13.42
N ARG A 63 29.79 18.22 -12.83
CA ARG A 63 29.66 18.38 -11.37
C ARG A 63 28.89 17.23 -10.75
N GLU A 64 29.28 16.87 -9.54
CA GLU A 64 28.64 15.82 -8.76
C GLU A 64 27.74 16.39 -7.68
N TYR A 65 26.51 15.87 -7.63
CA TYR A 65 25.52 16.20 -6.61
C TYR A 65 25.20 14.95 -5.79
N ARG A 66 25.12 15.12 -4.48
CA ARG A 66 24.73 14.07 -3.53
C ARG A 66 23.43 14.46 -2.85
N TYR A 67 22.43 13.61 -2.98
CA TYR A 67 21.12 13.77 -2.39
C TYR A 67 20.92 12.73 -1.29
N ARG A 68 20.33 13.17 -0.17
CA ARG A 68 19.86 12.30 0.91
C ARG A 68 18.40 12.59 1.13
N TYR A 69 17.56 11.58 1.03
CA TYR A 69 16.12 11.73 1.24
C TYR A 69 15.53 10.46 1.86
N PRO A 70 14.51 10.60 2.73
CA PRO A 70 13.71 9.47 3.17
C PRO A 70 13.06 8.74 1.98
N SER A 71 13.01 7.42 2.03
CA SER A 71 12.30 6.59 1.06
C SER A 71 11.58 5.43 1.72
N TRP A 72 10.47 5.02 1.13
CA TRP A 72 9.66 3.88 1.54
C TRP A 72 9.62 2.89 0.39
N HIS A 73 9.77 1.61 0.70
CA HIS A 73 9.76 0.54 -0.29
C HIS A 73 8.72 -0.49 0.09
N PHE A 74 7.79 -0.74 -0.83
CA PHE A 74 6.73 -1.72 -0.71
C PHE A 74 7.01 -2.85 -1.70
N ASN A 75 7.23 -4.06 -1.18
CA ASN A 75 7.44 -5.24 -2.02
C ASN A 75 6.13 -5.99 -2.19
N PHE A 76 5.78 -6.29 -3.44
CA PHE A 76 4.59 -7.08 -3.80
C PHE A 76 4.95 -8.55 -4.08
N HIS A 77 6.25 -8.85 -4.18
CA HIS A 77 6.76 -10.19 -4.38
C HIS A 77 7.03 -10.90 -3.04
N HIS A 78 7.00 -12.22 -3.05
CA HIS A 78 7.49 -13.06 -1.96
C HIS A 78 8.77 -13.75 -2.45
N HIS A 79 9.86 -13.66 -1.67
CA HIS A 79 11.18 -14.26 -1.99
C HIS A 79 11.80 -13.89 -3.36
N GLY A 80 11.27 -12.89 -4.06
CA GLY A 80 11.78 -12.44 -5.37
C GLY A 80 10.81 -12.71 -6.51
N GLU A 81 9.79 -13.53 -6.24
CA GLU A 81 8.81 -13.99 -7.21
C GLU A 81 7.48 -13.28 -7.01
N MET A 82 6.92 -12.82 -8.13
CA MET A 82 5.51 -12.45 -8.15
C MET A 82 4.75 -13.77 -8.28
N LYS A 83 4.05 -14.16 -7.24
CA LYS A 83 3.09 -15.26 -7.30
C LYS A 83 1.94 -14.88 -8.24
N ASP A 84 1.15 -15.88 -8.62
CA ASP A 84 -0.19 -15.66 -9.17
C ASP A 84 -1.01 -14.76 -8.23
N ARG A 85 -2.11 -14.21 -8.75
CA ARG A 85 -3.00 -13.30 -8.01
C ARG A 85 -3.36 -13.91 -6.65
N TYR A 86 -2.87 -13.28 -5.59
CA TYR A 86 -3.07 -13.71 -4.20
C TYR A 86 -3.85 -12.69 -3.36
N THR A 87 -4.18 -11.56 -3.96
CA THR A 87 -4.93 -10.46 -3.35
C THR A 87 -5.59 -9.65 -4.46
N ASP A 88 -6.70 -8.99 -4.14
CA ASP A 88 -7.39 -8.08 -5.07
C ASP A 88 -6.85 -6.66 -4.96
N PHE A 89 -6.47 -6.26 -3.73
CA PHE A 89 -5.92 -4.94 -3.47
C PHE A 89 -4.69 -4.98 -2.57
N PHE A 90 -3.74 -4.10 -2.85
CA PHE A 90 -2.70 -3.69 -1.93
C PHE A 90 -3.06 -2.38 -1.24
N VAL A 91 -2.91 -2.32 0.08
CA VAL A 91 -2.89 -1.06 0.83
C VAL A 91 -1.46 -0.79 1.26
N CYS A 92 -0.81 0.16 0.59
CA CYS A 92 0.54 0.60 0.93
C CYS A 92 0.47 1.76 1.92
N VAL A 93 1.09 1.61 3.09
CA VAL A 93 1.09 2.61 4.17
C VAL A 93 2.52 3.11 4.39
N ALA A 94 2.79 4.34 3.96
CA ALA A 94 4.06 5.03 4.20
C ALA A 94 3.99 5.75 5.56
N VAL A 95 4.50 5.11 6.61
CA VAL A 95 4.54 5.71 7.95
C VAL A 95 5.56 6.84 7.95
N PRO A 96 5.22 8.07 8.37
CA PRO A 96 6.17 9.17 8.38
C PRO A 96 7.28 8.95 9.44
N PRO A 97 8.44 9.62 9.31
CA PRO A 97 9.40 9.69 10.40
C PRO A 97 8.73 10.28 11.66
N ALA A 98 9.08 9.79 12.85
CA ALA A 98 8.44 10.20 14.10
C ALA A 98 8.43 11.71 14.34
N ASN A 99 9.43 12.44 13.84
CA ASN A 99 9.60 13.88 14.03
C ASN A 99 9.29 14.70 12.77
N ALA A 100 8.62 14.11 11.77
CA ALA A 100 8.26 14.83 10.55
C ALA A 100 6.81 15.35 10.65
N ALA A 101 6.59 16.61 10.27
CA ALA A 101 5.25 17.18 10.04
C ALA A 101 4.53 16.57 8.80
N ARG A 102 4.97 15.40 8.32
CA ARG A 102 4.44 14.74 7.13
C ARG A 102 3.33 13.78 7.56
N ALA A 103 2.18 13.87 6.91
CA ALA A 103 1.12 12.88 7.09
C ALA A 103 1.53 11.52 6.51
N THR A 104 0.93 10.45 7.05
CA THR A 104 0.99 9.12 6.45
C THR A 104 0.43 9.18 5.04
N GLU A 105 1.19 8.71 4.04
CA GLU A 105 0.66 8.53 2.69
C GLU A 105 0.14 7.09 2.53
N ILE A 106 -1.07 6.98 1.98
CA ILE A 106 -1.71 5.69 1.72
C ILE A 106 -1.97 5.57 0.22
N PHE A 107 -1.70 4.39 -0.32
CA PHE A 107 -2.04 4.02 -1.69
C PHE A 107 -2.87 2.74 -1.66
N VAL A 108 -4.00 2.74 -2.34
CA VAL A 108 -4.87 1.57 -2.50
C VAL A 108 -4.72 1.15 -3.95
N ILE A 109 -4.05 0.03 -4.23
CA ILE A 109 -3.65 -0.34 -5.58
C ILE A 109 -4.34 -1.67 -5.92
N PRO A 110 -5.19 -1.74 -6.95
CA PRO A 110 -5.75 -3.01 -7.41
C PRO A 110 -4.64 -3.89 -7.97
N TRP A 111 -4.81 -5.20 -7.91
CA TRP A 111 -3.87 -6.17 -8.49
C TRP A 111 -3.54 -5.85 -9.95
N GLU A 112 -4.56 -5.53 -10.75
CA GLU A 112 -4.47 -5.20 -12.18
C GLU A 112 -3.68 -3.90 -12.42
N GLY A 113 -3.60 -3.05 -11.40
CA GLY A 113 -2.87 -1.78 -11.40
C GLY A 113 -1.38 -1.93 -11.10
N LEU A 114 -0.89 -3.12 -10.74
CA LEU A 114 0.52 -3.33 -10.46
C LEU A 114 1.39 -3.17 -11.72
N ARG A 115 2.51 -2.46 -11.56
CA ARG A 115 3.53 -2.20 -12.59
C ARG A 115 4.91 -2.48 -11.97
N GLY A 116 5.20 -3.76 -11.77
CA GLY A 116 6.47 -4.25 -11.23
C GLY A 116 6.36 -4.85 -9.82
N LYS A 117 7.50 -5.34 -9.32
CA LYS A 117 7.60 -6.09 -8.04
C LYS A 117 7.65 -5.19 -6.81
N THR A 118 8.07 -3.93 -6.98
CA THR A 118 8.31 -3.00 -5.87
C THR A 118 7.79 -1.62 -6.21
N PHE A 119 7.11 -1.00 -5.25
CA PHE A 119 6.80 0.42 -5.27
C PHE A 119 7.75 1.17 -4.34
N SER A 120 8.50 2.12 -4.89
CA SER A 120 9.34 3.04 -4.11
C SER A 120 8.72 4.43 -4.06
N LEU A 121 8.48 4.92 -2.85
CA LEU A 121 8.08 6.29 -2.57
C LEU A 121 9.29 7.06 -2.05
N HIS A 122 9.56 8.23 -2.61
CA HIS A 122 10.67 9.08 -2.20
C HIS A 122 10.13 10.38 -1.61
N ALA A 123 10.70 10.82 -0.50
CA ALA A 123 10.41 12.12 0.08
C ALA A 123 10.98 13.20 -0.84
N GLY A 124 10.11 13.76 -1.69
CA GLY A 124 10.38 14.98 -2.42
C GLY A 124 9.74 16.20 -1.74
N ARG A 125 10.09 17.39 -2.23
CA ARG A 125 9.36 18.64 -1.94
C ARG A 125 7.93 18.59 -2.44
N HIS A 126 7.72 17.91 -3.56
CA HIS A 126 6.41 17.71 -4.17
C HIS A 126 5.83 16.36 -3.76
N ARG A 127 4.50 16.26 -3.87
CA ARG A 127 3.79 14.99 -3.75
C ARG A 127 4.29 14.02 -4.82
N TYR A 128 4.33 12.74 -4.48
CA TYR A 128 4.64 11.68 -5.44
C TYR A 128 3.72 11.76 -6.67
N ALA A 129 4.34 11.75 -7.85
CA ALA A 129 3.72 11.86 -9.16
C ALA A 129 4.15 10.71 -10.10
N GLY A 130 4.65 9.60 -9.54
CA GLY A 130 5.04 8.43 -10.33
C GLY A 130 3.84 7.55 -10.70
N GLN A 131 4.12 6.35 -11.21
CA GLN A 131 3.13 5.43 -11.79
C GLN A 131 1.95 5.06 -10.88
N TYR A 132 2.12 5.11 -9.55
CA TYR A 132 1.06 4.79 -8.60
C TYR A 132 0.34 6.03 -8.05
N ALA A 133 0.58 7.22 -8.59
CA ALA A 133 0.05 8.47 -8.04
C ALA A 133 -1.49 8.53 -8.08
N CYS A 134 -2.11 7.94 -9.10
CA CYS A 134 -3.57 7.83 -9.23
C CYS A 134 -4.22 6.98 -8.11
N TYR A 135 -3.45 6.15 -7.42
CA TYR A 135 -3.92 5.28 -6.36
C TYR A 135 -3.78 5.89 -4.95
N ARG A 136 -3.23 7.11 -4.85
CA ARG A 136 -3.12 7.82 -3.56
C ARG A 136 -4.52 8.02 -2.98
N ASP A 137 -4.70 7.63 -1.72
CA ASP A 137 -5.98 7.70 -1.00
C ASP A 137 -7.15 7.08 -1.79
N GLY A 138 -6.86 6.10 -2.65
CA GLY A 138 -7.79 5.49 -3.60
C GLY A 138 -8.84 4.57 -2.96
N TRP A 139 -9.37 4.89 -1.79
CA TRP A 139 -10.37 4.08 -1.10
C TRP A 139 -11.66 3.87 -1.91
N ALA A 140 -12.03 4.87 -2.71
CA ALA A 140 -13.25 4.83 -3.52
C ALA A 140 -13.28 3.65 -4.49
N GLN A 141 -12.15 3.27 -5.09
CA GLN A 141 -12.10 2.17 -6.03
C GLN A 141 -12.30 0.80 -5.35
N LEU A 142 -11.92 0.68 -4.07
CA LEU A 142 -12.15 -0.52 -3.28
C LEU A 142 -13.63 -0.63 -2.90
N VAL A 143 -14.25 0.49 -2.48
CA VAL A 143 -15.70 0.56 -2.25
C VAL A 143 -16.48 0.21 -3.52
N GLU A 144 -16.04 0.71 -4.67
CA GLU A 144 -16.67 0.42 -5.96
C GLU A 144 -16.48 -1.04 -6.40
N ALA A 145 -15.34 -1.66 -6.09
CA ALA A 145 -15.13 -3.08 -6.33
C ALA A 145 -16.12 -3.94 -5.53
N VAL A 146 -16.29 -3.64 -4.23
CA VAL A 146 -17.29 -4.32 -3.37
C VAL A 146 -18.70 -4.20 -3.95
N ARG A 147 -19.11 -2.99 -4.35
CA ARG A 147 -20.46 -2.75 -4.88
C ARG A 147 -20.73 -3.53 -6.17
N ARG A 148 -19.75 -3.57 -7.06
CA ARG A 148 -19.84 -4.31 -8.33
C ARG A 148 -19.98 -5.81 -8.08
N GLU A 149 -19.18 -6.37 -7.18
CA GLU A 149 -19.28 -7.80 -6.86
C GLU A 149 -20.62 -8.15 -6.21
N ALA A 150 -21.09 -7.33 -5.26
CA ALA A 150 -22.41 -7.52 -4.66
C ALA A 150 -23.55 -7.47 -5.69
N THR A 151 -23.41 -6.65 -6.73
CA THR A 151 -24.38 -6.57 -7.84
C THR A 151 -24.32 -7.82 -8.71
N HIS A 152 -23.11 -8.28 -9.03
CA HIS A 152 -22.89 -9.49 -9.82
C HIS A 152 -23.45 -10.73 -9.11
N LEU A 153 -23.15 -10.93 -7.82
CA LEU A 153 -23.66 -12.06 -7.03
C LEU A 153 -25.20 -12.08 -6.97
N ARG A 154 -25.85 -10.91 -6.92
CA ARG A 154 -27.32 -10.80 -6.95
C ARG A 154 -27.93 -11.11 -8.33
N ALA A 155 -27.19 -10.90 -9.41
CA ALA A 155 -27.67 -11.15 -10.77
C ALA A 155 -27.58 -12.63 -11.18
N VAL A 156 -26.77 -13.42 -10.46
CA VAL A 156 -26.50 -14.84 -10.75
C VAL A 156 -27.23 -15.78 -9.76
N ALA A 157 -27.82 -15.24 -8.69
CA ALA A 157 -28.64 -15.95 -7.71
C ALA A 157 -30.12 -15.94 -8.10
#